data_AF-A0A4J1X0D6-F1
#
_entry.id   AF-A0A4J1X0D6-F1
#
_cell.length_a   1.000
_cell.length_b   1.000
_cell.length_c   1.000
_cell.angle_alpha   90.00
_cell.angle_beta   90.00
_cell.angle_gamma   90.00
#
_symmetry.space_group_name_H-M   'P 1'
#
loop_
_entity.id
_entity.type
_entity.pdbx_description
1 polymer ?
#
loop_
_entity_poly.entity_id
_entity_poly.type
_entity_poly.pdbx_seq_one_letter_code
_entity_poly.pdbx_strand_id
1 'polypeptide(L)'
;MREFGEKIKRLRLAKKISRSEFCGDESELSIRQLIRIENGESRPTLTKLKYIAERLGVEDYKLMPSYIELDKEYLELKYFLMRTPTYEDETIAQKKESVFDKIFEEYYDRLAEEERFIIPNYSYLALTNYTVQKLPEKLVEILSFW
;
A
#
# COMPACT_ATOMS: atom_id res chain seq x y z
N MET A 1 -0.83 9.72 9.79
CA MET A 1 -1.92 9.63 8.78
C MET A 1 -3.26 10.19 9.26
N ARG A 2 -3.59 10.12 10.55
CA ARG A 2 -4.87 10.62 11.09
C ARG A 2 -5.23 12.07 10.72
N GLU A 3 -4.31 13.01 10.91
CA GLU A 3 -4.55 14.43 10.59
C GLU A 3 -4.86 14.67 9.10
N PHE A 4 -4.20 13.93 8.22
CA PHE A 4 -4.45 13.95 6.78
C PHE A 4 -5.87 13.46 6.45
N GLY A 5 -6.26 12.32 7.02
CA GLY A 5 -7.61 11.78 6.86
C GLY A 5 -8.70 12.72 7.38
N GLU A 6 -8.50 13.28 8.57
CA GLU A 6 -9.41 14.27 9.17
C GLU A 6 -9.52 15.55 8.33
N LYS A 7 -8.41 15.99 7.71
CA LYS A 7 -8.41 17.13 6.77
C LYS A 7 -9.27 16.85 5.54
N ILE A 8 -9.12 15.68 4.90
CA ILE A 8 -9.95 15.27 3.75
C ILE A 8 -11.42 15.26 4.13
N LYS A 9 -11.76 14.59 5.24
CA LYS A 9 -13.13 14.47 5.73
C LYS A 9 -13.77 15.84 5.97
N ARG A 10 -13.04 16.75 6.62
CA ARG A 10 -13.50 18.12 6.88
C ARG A 10 -13.72 18.92 5.60
N LEU A 11 -12.80 18.87 4.64
CA LEU A 11 -12.94 19.59 3.37
C LEU A 11 -14.13 19.05 2.55
N ARG A 12 -14.31 17.73 2.50
CA ARG A 12 -15.44 17.10 1.82
C ARG A 12 -16.77 17.52 2.45
N LEU A 13 -16.87 17.48 3.78
CA LEU A 13 -18.09 17.87 4.50
C LEU A 13 -18.38 19.38 4.38
N ALA A 14 -17.35 20.23 4.36
CA ALA A 14 -17.52 21.67 4.12
C ALA A 14 -18.13 21.96 2.74
N LYS A 15 -17.82 21.12 1.74
CA LYS A 15 -18.45 21.16 0.40
C LYS A 15 -19.80 20.47 0.32
N LYS A 16 -20.28 19.84 1.40
CA LYS A 16 -21.54 19.08 1.47
C LYS A 16 -21.61 17.89 0.50
N ILE A 17 -20.47 17.31 0.13
CA ILE A 17 -20.39 16.19 -0.82
C ILE A 17 -20.46 14.87 -0.03
N SER A 18 -21.36 13.97 -0.43
CA SER A 18 -21.42 12.62 0.18
C SER A 18 -20.22 11.76 -0.23
N ARG A 19 -19.94 10.64 0.44
CA ARG A 19 -18.83 9.76 0.00
C ARG A 19 -19.11 9.12 -1.36
N SER A 20 -20.35 8.70 -1.61
CA SER A 20 -20.77 8.14 -2.89
C SER A 20 -20.61 9.17 -4.02
N GLU A 21 -21.07 10.40 -3.79
CA GLU A 21 -20.87 11.49 -4.75
C GLU A 21 -19.39 11.82 -4.93
N PHE A 22 -18.59 11.81 -3.87
CA PHE A 22 -17.15 12.08 -3.95
C PHE A 22 -16.43 11.07 -4.83
N CYS A 23 -16.73 9.77 -4.67
CA CYS A 23 -16.12 8.64 -5.36
C CYS A 23 -16.68 8.39 -6.77
N GLY A 24 -17.85 8.93 -7.10
CA GLY A 24 -18.44 8.77 -8.44
C GLY A 24 -18.75 7.30 -8.76
N ASP A 25 -18.14 6.80 -9.84
CA ASP A 25 -18.27 5.41 -10.30
C ASP A 25 -17.29 4.43 -9.62
N GLU A 26 -16.51 4.91 -8.65
CA GLU A 26 -15.52 4.14 -7.89
C GLU A 26 -14.33 3.61 -8.72
N SER A 27 -14.13 4.08 -9.95
CA SER A 27 -13.00 3.67 -10.81
C SER A 27 -11.63 4.09 -10.28
N GLU A 28 -11.54 5.33 -9.77
CA GLU A 28 -10.29 5.90 -9.23
C GLU A 28 -10.13 5.66 -7.72
N LEU A 29 -11.24 5.75 -6.98
CA LEU A 29 -11.26 5.63 -5.53
C LEU A 29 -12.60 5.07 -5.06
N SER A 30 -12.58 3.89 -4.47
CA SER A 30 -13.79 3.30 -3.88
C SER A 30 -14.22 4.00 -2.60
N ILE A 31 -15.50 3.84 -2.25
CA ILE A 31 -16.06 4.39 -1.00
C ILE A 31 -15.34 3.81 0.22
N ARG A 32 -14.97 2.53 0.19
CA ARG A 32 -14.25 1.87 1.29
C ARG A 32 -12.84 2.44 1.47
N GLN A 33 -12.11 2.64 0.37
CA GLN A 33 -10.80 3.28 0.41
C GLN A 33 -10.89 4.69 0.96
N LEU A 34 -11.89 5.47 0.53
CA LEU A 34 -12.11 6.81 1.07
C LEU A 34 -12.39 6.78 2.59
N ILE A 35 -13.19 5.83 3.09
CA ILE A 35 -13.44 5.68 4.54
C ILE A 35 -12.14 5.43 5.30
N ARG A 36 -11.34 4.46 4.85
CA ARG A 36 -10.06 4.11 5.48
C ARG A 36 -9.09 5.29 5.45
N ILE A 37 -9.02 6.01 4.33
CA ILE A 37 -8.20 7.22 4.20
C ILE A 37 -8.67 8.31 5.17
N GLU A 38 -9.98 8.59 5.24
CA GLU A 38 -10.54 9.59 6.15
C GLU A 38 -10.32 9.26 7.63
N ASN A 39 -10.28 7.96 7.97
CA ASN A 39 -9.96 7.49 9.31
C ASN A 39 -8.43 7.45 9.59
N GLY A 40 -7.60 7.67 8.57
CA GLY A 40 -6.14 7.59 8.67
C GLY A 40 -5.59 6.15 8.73
N GLU A 41 -6.43 5.16 8.39
CA GLU A 41 -6.10 3.73 8.35
C GLU A 41 -5.34 3.35 7.07
N SER A 42 -5.50 4.13 5.99
CA SER A 42 -4.91 3.86 4.68
C SER A 42 -4.20 5.09 4.13
N ARG A 43 -3.05 4.85 3.48
CA ARG A 43 -2.32 5.86 2.72
C ARG A 43 -2.68 5.73 1.24
N PRO A 44 -3.15 6.80 0.57
CA PRO A 44 -3.44 6.75 -0.86
C PRO A 44 -2.15 6.68 -1.69
N THR A 45 -2.25 6.09 -2.87
CA THR A 45 -1.24 6.27 -3.94
C THR A 45 -1.23 7.71 -4.45
N LEU A 46 -0.22 8.07 -5.24
CA LEU A 46 -0.12 9.41 -5.81
C LEU A 46 -1.31 9.72 -6.73
N THR A 47 -1.73 8.74 -7.55
CA THR A 47 -2.91 8.88 -8.41
C THR A 47 -4.17 9.16 -7.60
N LYS A 48 -4.38 8.40 -6.51
CA LYS A 48 -5.53 8.60 -5.61
C LYS A 48 -5.46 9.93 -4.86
N LEU A 49 -4.26 10.37 -4.46
CA LEU A 49 -4.07 11.68 -3.84
C LEU A 49 -4.46 12.81 -4.80
N LYS A 50 -4.03 12.71 -6.07
CA LYS A 50 -4.39 13.68 -7.12
C LYS A 50 -5.90 13.72 -7.36
N TYR A 51 -6.53 12.55 -7.45
CA TYR A 51 -7.98 12.45 -7.55
C TYR A 51 -8.68 13.14 -6.36
N ILE A 52 -8.27 12.85 -5.13
CA ILE A 52 -8.82 13.49 -3.92
C ILE A 52 -8.63 15.01 -3.97
N ALA A 53 -7.46 15.47 -4.37
CA ALA A 53 -7.11 16.90 -4.47
C ALA A 53 -8.02 17.62 -5.47
N GLU A 54 -8.21 17.04 -6.67
CA GLU A 54 -9.08 17.54 -7.72
C GLU A 54 -10.54 17.66 -7.24
N ARG A 55 -11.09 16.60 -6.65
CA ARG A 55 -12.48 16.60 -6.11
C ARG A 55 -12.66 17.64 -5.01
N LEU A 56 -11.62 17.91 -4.23
CA LEU A 56 -11.61 18.95 -3.20
C LEU A 56 -11.27 20.35 -3.74
N GLY A 57 -10.87 20.49 -5.01
CA GLY A 57 -10.45 21.76 -5.60
C GLY A 57 -9.27 22.38 -4.86
N VAL A 58 -8.33 21.55 -4.41
CA VAL A 58 -7.09 21.97 -3.74
C VAL A 58 -5.91 21.28 -4.40
N GLU A 59 -4.73 21.88 -4.28
CA GLU A 59 -3.50 21.25 -4.76
C GLU A 59 -3.12 20.04 -3.91
N ASP A 60 -2.60 18.98 -4.53
CA ASP A 60 -2.20 17.73 -3.87
C ASP A 60 -1.12 17.93 -2.81
N TYR A 61 -0.11 18.76 -3.09
CA TYR A 61 0.94 19.11 -2.12
C TYR A 61 0.38 19.87 -0.90
N LYS A 62 -0.77 20.55 -1.01
CA LYS A 62 -1.41 21.18 0.16
C LYS A 62 -2.10 20.14 1.03
N LEU A 63 -2.57 19.03 0.47
CA LEU A 63 -3.13 17.92 1.24
C LEU A 63 -2.04 17.12 1.93
N MET A 64 -0.96 16.82 1.23
CA MET A 64 0.17 16.04 1.74
C MET A 64 1.52 16.64 1.32
N PRO A 65 2.03 17.67 2.05
CA PRO A 65 3.26 18.38 1.67
C PRO A 65 4.50 17.49 1.65
N SER A 66 4.55 16.48 2.51
CA SER A 66 5.62 15.51 2.63
C SER A 66 5.21 14.17 2.00
N TYR A 67 4.62 14.20 0.81
CA TYR A 67 4.36 12.96 0.07
C TYR A 67 5.71 12.33 -0.31
N ILE A 68 6.17 11.41 0.53
CA ILE A 68 7.37 10.60 0.27
C ILE A 68 7.03 9.64 -0.87
N GLU A 69 7.60 9.90 -2.04
CA GLU A 69 7.73 8.86 -3.06
C GLU A 69 8.69 7.79 -2.54
N LEU A 70 8.38 6.52 -2.83
CA LEU A 70 9.25 5.42 -2.45
C LEU A 70 10.58 5.57 -3.18
N ASP A 71 11.67 5.42 -2.46
CA ASP A 71 13.01 5.61 -3.00
C ASP A 71 13.38 4.51 -4.01
N LYS A 72 14.51 4.73 -4.68
CA LYS A 72 15.03 3.81 -5.69
C LYS A 72 15.31 2.42 -5.10
N GLU A 73 15.74 2.36 -3.84
CA GLU A 73 16.04 1.11 -3.16
C GLU A 73 14.79 0.24 -3.00
N TYR A 74 13.67 0.81 -2.56
CA TYR A 74 12.40 0.08 -2.53
C TYR A 74 12.02 -0.49 -3.90
N LEU A 75 12.17 0.31 -4.96
CA LEU A 75 11.82 -0.13 -6.32
C LEU A 75 12.67 -1.31 -6.77
N GLU A 76 13.97 -1.31 -6.43
CA GLU A 76 14.88 -2.42 -6.71
C GLU A 76 14.52 -3.68 -5.91
N LEU A 77 14.22 -3.54 -4.62
CA LEU A 77 13.78 -4.65 -3.76
C LEU A 77 12.46 -5.26 -4.26
N LYS A 78 11.48 -4.42 -4.61
CA LYS A 78 10.19 -4.83 -5.18
C LYS A 78 10.40 -5.54 -6.52
N TYR A 79 11.24 -5.00 -7.40
CA TYR A 79 11.55 -5.63 -8.69
C TYR A 79 12.14 -7.03 -8.49
N PHE A 80 13.11 -7.17 -7.60
CA PHE A 80 13.72 -8.45 -7.28
C PHE A 80 12.69 -9.46 -6.76
N LEU A 81 11.83 -9.05 -5.83
CA LEU A 81 10.79 -9.92 -5.25
C LEU A 81 9.80 -10.42 -6.33
N MET A 82 9.36 -9.53 -7.23
CA MET A 82 8.34 -9.82 -8.24
C MET A 82 8.86 -10.55 -9.49
N ARG A 83 10.09 -10.26 -9.92
CA ARG A 83 10.60 -10.69 -11.24
C ARG A 83 11.59 -11.84 -11.18
N THR A 84 12.22 -12.09 -10.03
CA THR A 84 13.15 -13.21 -9.90
C THR A 84 12.34 -14.49 -9.77
N PRO A 85 12.42 -15.45 -10.71
CA PRO A 85 11.73 -16.73 -10.54
C PRO A 85 12.40 -17.51 -9.41
N THR A 86 11.61 -18.02 -8.48
CA THR A 86 12.05 -19.07 -7.55
C THR A 86 11.92 -20.40 -8.29
N TYR A 87 12.92 -20.71 -9.12
CA TYR A 87 13.17 -22.11 -9.47
C TYR A 87 13.70 -22.84 -8.23
N GLU A 88 13.86 -24.17 -8.30
CA GLU A 88 14.36 -25.08 -7.25
C GLU A 88 15.80 -24.77 -6.75
N ASP A 89 16.11 -23.49 -6.52
CA ASP A 89 17.32 -22.95 -5.92
C ASP A 89 16.98 -22.30 -4.56
N GLU A 90 17.33 -23.02 -3.49
CA GLU A 90 17.13 -22.60 -2.09
C GLU A 90 17.80 -21.25 -1.79
N THR A 91 18.88 -20.92 -2.49
CA THR A 91 19.62 -19.67 -2.27
C THR A 91 18.82 -18.45 -2.72
N ILE A 92 18.04 -18.58 -3.79
CA ILE A 92 17.15 -17.52 -4.30
C ILE A 92 15.96 -17.34 -3.36
N ALA A 93 15.39 -18.45 -2.85
CA ALA A 93 14.30 -18.41 -1.89
C ALA A 93 14.70 -17.66 -0.60
N GLN A 94 15.85 -18.02 -0.01
CA GLN A 94 16.38 -17.33 1.17
C GLN A 94 16.65 -15.83 0.90
N LYS A 95 17.18 -15.50 -0.27
CA LYS A 95 17.41 -14.10 -0.65
C LYS A 95 16.11 -13.32 -0.78
N LYS A 96 15.05 -13.93 -1.31
CA LYS A 96 13.71 -13.29 -1.35
C LYS A 96 13.12 -13.09 0.02
N GLU A 97 13.31 -14.03 0.94
CA GLU A 97 12.88 -13.90 2.33
C GLU A 97 13.58 -12.70 2.99
N SER A 98 14.90 -12.60 2.86
CA SER A 98 15.65 -11.43 3.37
C SER A 98 15.21 -10.11 2.73
N VAL A 99 14.90 -10.09 1.44
CA VAL A 99 14.35 -8.92 0.76
C VAL A 99 12.96 -8.57 1.29
N PHE A 100 12.10 -9.57 1.53
CA PHE A 100 10.78 -9.36 2.13
C PHE A 100 10.90 -8.79 3.53
N ASP A 101 11.78 -9.33 4.37
CA ASP A 101 12.05 -8.82 5.72
C ASP A 101 12.47 -7.35 5.69
N LYS A 102 13.38 -7.00 4.79
CA LYS A 102 13.81 -5.61 4.63
C LYS A 102 12.67 -4.69 4.19
N ILE A 103 11.85 -5.12 3.21
CA ILE A 103 10.66 -4.36 2.80
C ILE A 103 9.70 -4.19 3.98
N PHE A 104 9.50 -5.26 4.76
CA PHE A 104 8.59 -5.26 5.89
C PHE A 104 9.03 -4.28 6.98
N GLU A 105 10.30 -4.34 7.39
CA GLU A 105 10.85 -3.53 8.48
C GLU A 105 11.03 -2.06 8.11
N GLU A 106 11.51 -1.77 6.89
CA GLU A 106 11.90 -0.41 6.52
C GLU A 106 10.79 0.35 5.77
N TYR A 107 9.90 -0.32 5.04
CA TYR A 107 9.00 0.34 4.10
C TYR A 107 7.50 0.13 4.37
N TYR A 108 7.10 -1.01 4.95
CA TYR A 108 5.70 -1.46 4.98
C TYR A 108 4.72 -0.44 5.57
N ASP A 109 5.07 0.22 6.68
CA ASP A 109 4.24 1.24 7.32
C ASP A 109 4.02 2.49 6.47
N ARG A 110 4.89 2.72 5.49
CA ARG A 110 4.86 3.87 4.58
C ARG A 110 4.20 3.54 3.24
N LEU A 111 3.94 2.27 2.96
CA LEU A 111 3.30 1.82 1.71
C LEU A 111 1.83 2.24 1.64
N ALA A 112 1.37 2.46 0.40
CA ALA A 112 -0.05 2.56 0.11
C ALA A 112 -0.75 1.20 0.34
N GLU A 113 -2.06 1.22 0.57
CA GLU A 113 -2.84 0.02 0.89
C GLU A 113 -2.70 -1.08 -0.17
N GLU A 114 -2.73 -0.72 -1.45
CA GLU A 114 -2.56 -1.69 -2.54
C GLU A 114 -1.19 -2.36 -2.50
N GLU A 115 -0.13 -1.60 -2.20
CA GLU A 115 1.22 -2.15 -2.09
C GLU A 115 1.35 -3.07 -0.87
N ARG A 116 0.74 -2.71 0.26
CA ARG A 116 0.71 -3.58 1.46
C ARG A 116 0.00 -4.90 1.20
N PHE A 117 -1.02 -4.90 0.34
CA PHE A 117 -1.72 -6.12 -0.04
C PHE A 117 -0.88 -6.98 -1.02
N ILE A 118 -0.18 -6.35 -1.95
CA ILE A 118 0.54 -7.04 -3.03
C ILE A 118 1.85 -7.69 -2.54
N ILE A 119 2.61 -7.00 -1.70
CA ILE A 119 3.94 -7.46 -1.25
C ILE A 119 3.91 -8.85 -0.56
N PRO A 120 3.00 -9.12 0.41
CA PRO A 120 2.89 -10.44 1.04
C PRO A 120 2.53 -11.55 0.06
N ASN A 121 1.66 -11.28 -0.92
CA ASN A 121 1.23 -12.27 -1.89
C ASN A 121 2.38 -12.75 -2.79
N TYR A 122 3.29 -11.86 -3.17
CA TYR A 122 4.48 -12.24 -3.94
C TYR A 122 5.47 -13.08 -3.13
N SER A 123 5.59 -12.81 -1.84
CA SER A 123 6.40 -13.63 -0.94
C SER A 123 5.78 -15.01 -0.76
N TYR A 124 4.47 -15.09 -0.53
CA TYR A 124 3.72 -16.35 -0.39
C TYR A 124 3.84 -17.26 -1.62
N LEU A 125 3.60 -16.73 -2.84
CA LEU A 125 3.71 -17.49 -4.09
C LEU A 125 5.14 -17.99 -4.36
N ALA A 126 6.15 -17.22 -3.94
CA ALA A 126 7.54 -17.65 -4.06
C ALA A 126 7.85 -18.85 -3.16
N LEU A 127 7.19 -18.91 -1.99
CA LEU A 127 7.39 -19.94 -0.97
C LEU A 127 6.52 -21.19 -1.17
N THR A 128 5.39 -21.11 -1.87
CA THR A 128 4.56 -22.30 -2.16
C THR A 128 5.08 -23.14 -3.34
N ASN A 129 5.88 -22.54 -4.23
CA ASN A 129 6.54 -23.27 -5.33
C ASN A 129 7.79 -24.03 -4.86
N TYR A 130 8.29 -23.69 -3.68
CA TYR A 130 9.25 -24.48 -2.95
C TYR A 130 8.50 -25.24 -1.86
N THR A 131 8.89 -26.46 -1.53
CA THR A 131 8.39 -27.11 -0.31
C THR A 131 9.04 -26.45 0.92
N VAL A 132 8.79 -25.17 1.17
CA VAL A 132 9.16 -24.55 2.44
C VAL A 132 8.14 -25.04 3.46
N GLN A 133 8.57 -25.93 4.35
CA GLN A 133 7.72 -26.54 5.40
C GLN A 133 7.14 -25.53 6.41
N LYS A 134 7.46 -24.23 6.30
CA LYS A 134 6.97 -23.20 7.22
C LYS A 134 6.89 -21.84 6.53
N LEU A 135 5.70 -21.23 6.57
CA LEU A 135 5.51 -19.83 6.21
C LEU A 135 6.33 -18.93 7.18
N PRO A 136 7.02 -17.89 6.69
CA PRO A 136 7.66 -16.89 7.53
C PRO A 136 6.68 -16.35 8.57
N GLU A 137 7.09 -16.29 9.83
CA GLU A 137 6.21 -15.93 10.94
C GLU A 137 5.57 -14.55 10.75
N LYS A 138 6.30 -13.59 10.17
CA LYS A 138 5.79 -12.27 9.78
C LYS A 138 4.71 -12.32 8.69
N LEU A 139 4.80 -13.25 7.74
CA LEU A 139 3.73 -13.43 6.74
C LEU A 139 2.48 -14.02 7.38
N VAL A 140 2.65 -14.97 8.31
CA VAL A 140 1.52 -15.53 9.08
C VAL A 140 0.84 -14.44 9.89
N GLU A 141 1.62 -13.56 10.54
CA GLU A 141 1.11 -12.39 11.25
C GLU A 141 0.28 -11.50 10.32
N ILE A 142 0.84 -11.08 9.18
CA ILE A 142 0.12 -10.21 8.23
C ILE A 142 -1.17 -10.88 7.73
N LEU A 143 -1.09 -12.13 7.26
CA LEU A 143 -2.24 -12.86 6.71
C LEU A 143 -3.32 -13.17 7.75
N SER A 144 -2.97 -13.21 9.04
CA SER A 144 -3.94 -13.41 10.12
C SER A 144 -4.83 -12.19 10.41
N PHE A 145 -4.46 -11.01 9.88
CA PHE A 145 -5.20 -9.75 10.03
C PHE A 145 -6.09 -9.38 8.84
N TRP A 146 -6.22 -10.26 7.82
CA TRP A 146 -7.04 -10.03 6.62
C TRP A 146 -8.13 -11.08 6.42
#